data_AF-M5FRF6-F1
#
_entry.id   AF-M5FRF6-F1
#
_cell.length_a   1.000
_cell.length_b   1.000
_cell.length_c   1.000
_cell.angle_alpha   90.00
_cell.angle_beta   90.00
_cell.angle_gamma   90.00
#
_symmetry.space_group_name_H-M   'P 1'
#
loop_
_entity.id
_entity.type
_entity.pdbx_description
1 polymer ?
#
loop_
_entity_poly.entity_id
_entity_poly.type
_entity_poly.pdbx_seq_one_letter_code
_entity_poly.pdbx_strand_id
1 'polypeptide(L)'
;MPHRSSRKPSPTTMSHLINIPESPEAHKAIFLERERVHNAVLTRRDERVRKFVDPFENFFVRKWLLFESTFALSMLEPWEKVLVLSLCFFLFSLITIGVCRYLPYHIQFLARRASFYILGDESAHVRQLATLLGAKRH
;
A
#
# COMPACT_ATOMS: atom_id res chain seq x y z
N MET A 1 10.63 -4.22 34.34
CA MET A 1 10.71 -5.65 34.66
C MET A 1 9.41 -6.09 35.33
N PRO A 2 8.39 -6.59 34.62
CA PRO A 2 7.17 -7.05 35.26
C PRO A 2 7.27 -8.55 35.61
N HIS A 3 6.97 -8.83 36.87
CA HIS A 3 6.95 -10.12 37.54
C HIS A 3 6.00 -11.12 36.84
N ARG A 4 6.50 -12.32 36.50
CA ARG A 4 5.71 -13.45 36.01
C ARG A 4 4.94 -14.07 37.18
N SER A 5 3.67 -13.71 37.33
CA SER A 5 2.75 -14.35 38.29
C SER A 5 2.52 -15.80 37.90
N SER A 6 3.19 -16.71 38.61
CA SER A 6 2.98 -18.16 38.55
C SER A 6 1.67 -18.49 39.28
N ARG A 7 0.54 -18.46 38.57
CA ARG A 7 -0.69 -19.08 39.07
C ARG A 7 -0.55 -20.59 38.90
N LYS A 8 -0.26 -21.28 40.00
CA LYS A 8 -0.45 -22.73 40.09
C LYS A 8 -1.94 -23.04 39.83
N PRO A 9 -2.27 -24.07 39.04
CA PRO A 9 -3.66 -24.45 38.81
C PRO A 9 -4.30 -24.92 40.13
N SER A 10 -5.54 -24.48 40.36
CA SER A 10 -6.35 -24.80 41.52
C SER A 10 -6.62 -26.30 41.63
N PRO A 11 -6.64 -26.91 42.83
CA PRO A 11 -6.74 -28.37 43.00
C PRO A 11 -8.02 -28.99 42.42
N THR A 12 -9.06 -28.18 42.18
CA THR A 12 -10.32 -28.61 41.56
C THR A 12 -10.19 -28.98 40.07
N THR A 13 -9.14 -28.53 39.36
CA THR A 13 -8.90 -28.94 37.96
C THR A 13 -8.17 -30.29 37.88
N MET A 14 -7.49 -30.70 38.96
CA MET A 14 -6.75 -31.97 39.01
C MET A 14 -7.66 -33.17 39.34
N SER A 15 -8.79 -32.96 40.03
CA SER A 15 -9.73 -34.05 40.37
C SER A 15 -10.50 -34.59 39.16
N HIS A 16 -10.64 -33.81 38.09
CA HIS A 16 -11.32 -34.26 36.87
C HIS A 16 -10.44 -35.16 35.98
N LEU A 17 -9.16 -35.31 36.30
CA LEU A 17 -8.22 -36.20 35.60
C LEU A 17 -8.13 -37.61 36.20
N ILE A 18 -8.88 -37.90 37.27
CA ILE A 18 -8.74 -39.16 38.04
C ILE A 18 -9.83 -40.19 37.71
N ASN A 19 -10.94 -39.81 37.07
CA ASN A 19 -11.91 -40.78 36.54
C ASN A 19 -11.55 -41.12 35.09
N ILE A 20 -10.72 -42.15 34.90
CA ILE A 20 -10.51 -42.80 33.61
C ILE A 20 -11.64 -43.83 33.44
N PRO A 21 -12.62 -43.61 32.54
CA PRO A 21 -13.65 -44.61 32.27
C PRO A 21 -13.07 -45.80 31.51
N GLU A 22 -13.08 -47.02 32.09
CA GLU A 22 -12.58 -48.27 31.48
C GLU A 22 -13.39 -48.78 30.26
N SER A 23 -14.08 -47.90 29.54
CA SER A 23 -14.84 -48.24 28.34
C SER A 23 -14.10 -47.81 27.08
N PRO A 24 -13.86 -48.71 26.10
CA PRO A 24 -13.15 -48.37 24.87
C PRO A 24 -13.83 -47.26 24.05
N GLU A 25 -15.14 -47.09 24.21
CA GLU A 25 -15.90 -46.01 23.56
C GLU A 25 -15.65 -44.64 24.21
N ALA A 26 -15.40 -44.58 25.51
CA ALA A 26 -15.13 -43.34 26.22
C ALA A 26 -13.75 -42.75 25.85
N HIS A 27 -12.75 -43.61 25.61
CA HIS A 27 -11.44 -43.19 25.12
C HIS A 27 -11.52 -42.56 23.72
N LYS A 28 -12.36 -43.12 22.84
CA LYS A 28 -12.63 -42.55 21.51
C LYS A 28 -13.30 -41.18 21.62
N ALA A 29 -14.29 -41.04 22.51
CA ALA A 29 -14.98 -39.77 22.72
C ALA A 29 -14.04 -38.66 23.20
N ILE A 30 -13.16 -38.97 24.17
CA ILE A 30 -12.16 -38.02 24.69
C ILE A 30 -11.15 -37.64 23.60
N PHE A 31 -10.72 -38.61 22.79
CA PHE A 31 -9.80 -38.36 21.67
C PHE A 31 -10.43 -37.46 20.61
N LEU A 32 -11.68 -37.73 20.22
CA LEU A 32 -12.44 -36.92 19.28
C LEU A 32 -12.69 -35.50 19.79
N GLU A 33 -12.94 -35.34 21.09
CA GLU A 33 -13.07 -34.03 21.72
C GLU A 33 -11.74 -33.26 21.69
N ARG A 34 -10.63 -33.93 21.99
CA ARG A 34 -9.28 -33.35 21.90
C ARG A 34 -8.95 -32.92 20.47
N GLU A 35 -9.29 -33.74 19.46
CA GLU A 35 -9.11 -33.38 18.06
C GLU A 35 -9.96 -32.18 17.65
N ARG A 36 -11.22 -32.12 18.08
CA ARG A 36 -12.09 -30.95 17.83
C ARG A 36 -11.53 -29.68 18.43
N VAL A 37 -11.06 -29.73 19.68
CA VAL A 37 -10.43 -28.59 20.35
C VAL A 37 -9.15 -28.18 19.63
N HIS A 38 -8.33 -29.15 19.23
CA HIS A 38 -7.09 -28.88 18.49
C HIS A 38 -7.38 -28.21 17.14
N ASN A 39 -8.34 -28.75 16.38
CA ASN A 39 -8.77 -28.19 15.11
C ASN A 39 -9.36 -26.78 15.26
N ALA A 40 -10.15 -26.53 16.32
CA ALA A 40 -10.68 -25.20 16.63
C ALA A 40 -9.60 -24.17 17.00
N VAL A 41 -8.46 -24.62 17.55
CA VAL A 41 -7.31 -23.74 17.83
C VAL A 41 -6.53 -23.44 16.55
N LEU A 42 -6.39 -24.41 15.65
CA LEU A 42 -5.73 -24.22 14.36
C LEU A 42 -6.50 -23.22 13.48
N THR A 43 -7.83 -23.36 13.40
CA THR A 43 -8.66 -22.42 12.61
C THR A 43 -8.53 -20.98 13.10
N ARG A 44 -8.48 -20.74 14.43
CA ARG A 44 -8.25 -19.39 14.99
C ARG A 44 -6.86 -18.82 14.68
N ARG A 45 -5.84 -19.67 14.55
CA ARG A 45 -4.50 -19.23 14.16
C ARG A 45 -4.48 -18.83 12.69
N ASP A 46 -5.11 -19.62 11.84
CA ASP A 46 -5.18 -19.37 10.40
C ASP A 46 -6.02 -18.13 10.06
N GLU A 47 -7.11 -17.88 10.78
CA GLU A 47 -7.89 -16.64 10.63
C GLU A 47 -7.06 -15.38 10.89
N ARG A 48 -6.20 -15.40 11.92
CA ARG A 48 -5.32 -14.26 12.19
C ARG A 48 -4.31 -14.04 11.07
N VAL A 49 -3.77 -15.11 10.48
CA VAL A 49 -2.83 -15.01 9.36
C VAL A 49 -3.54 -14.54 8.09
N ARG A 50 -4.74 -15.06 7.80
CA ARG A 50 -5.54 -14.70 6.62
C ARG A 50 -6.00 -13.25 6.62
N LYS A 51 -6.27 -12.68 7.79
CA LYS A 51 -6.57 -11.24 7.94
C LYS A 51 -5.38 -10.33 7.55
N PHE A 52 -4.18 -10.88 7.38
CA PHE A 52 -3.03 -10.18 6.81
C PHE A 52 -2.83 -10.49 5.32
N VAL A 53 -3.76 -11.15 4.63
CA VAL A 53 -3.65 -11.56 3.21
C VAL A 53 -4.77 -10.96 2.36
N ASP A 54 -5.20 -9.73 2.64
CA ASP A 54 -6.05 -8.97 1.73
C ASP A 54 -5.18 -8.32 0.63
N PRO A 55 -5.27 -8.73 -0.65
CA PRO A 55 -4.28 -8.37 -1.67
C PRO A 55 -4.10 -6.87 -1.91
N PHE A 56 -5.19 -6.10 -1.74
CA PHE A 56 -5.20 -4.65 -1.94
C PHE A 56 -4.85 -3.85 -0.68
N GLU A 57 -5.32 -4.26 0.50
CA GLU A 57 -4.88 -3.63 1.76
C GLU A 57 -3.38 -3.87 2.01
N ASN A 58 -2.88 -5.04 1.62
CA ASN A 58 -1.48 -5.38 1.77
C ASN A 58 -0.54 -4.62 0.83
N PHE A 59 -1.01 -4.18 -0.34
CA PHE A 59 -0.14 -3.48 -1.27
C PHE A 59 0.32 -2.13 -0.72
N PHE A 60 -0.63 -1.33 -0.19
CA PHE A 60 -0.31 -0.06 0.44
C PHE A 60 0.51 -0.25 1.71
N VAL A 61 0.17 -1.22 2.55
CA VAL A 61 0.93 -1.53 3.76
C VAL A 61 2.36 -1.96 3.42
N ARG A 62 2.56 -2.80 2.40
CA ARG A 62 3.91 -3.18 1.94
C ARG A 62 4.70 -2.00 1.40
N LYS A 63 4.05 -1.10 0.64
CA LYS A 63 4.70 0.11 0.13
C LYS A 63 5.02 1.10 1.23
N TRP A 64 4.18 1.21 2.24
CA TRP A 64 4.38 2.05 3.41
C TRP A 64 5.49 1.49 4.32
N LEU A 65 5.54 0.17 4.54
CA LEU A 65 6.63 -0.52 5.24
C LEU A 65 7.96 -0.41 4.49
N LEU A 66 7.95 -0.56 3.16
CA LEU A 66 9.13 -0.33 2.31
C LEU A 66 9.60 1.12 2.46
N PHE A 67 8.68 2.09 2.41
CA PHE A 67 8.99 3.51 2.57
C PHE A 67 9.53 3.83 3.97
N GLU A 68 9.02 3.19 5.02
CA GLU A 68 9.54 3.29 6.38
C GLU A 68 10.94 2.67 6.51
N SER A 69 11.19 1.59 5.76
CA SER A 69 12.44 0.84 5.80
C SER A 69 13.55 1.39 4.90
N THR A 70 13.27 2.27 3.92
CA THR A 70 14.20 2.38 2.78
C THR A 70 15.56 2.94 3.10
N PHE A 71 15.78 4.02 3.86
CA PHE A 71 17.19 4.48 3.97
C PHE A 71 17.58 5.46 5.09
N ALA A 72 16.65 5.95 5.94
CA ALA A 72 16.98 6.85 7.06
C ALA A 72 15.80 7.11 8.02
N LEU A 73 14.56 6.93 7.55
CA LEU A 73 13.34 7.21 8.31
C LEU A 73 13.12 6.28 9.51
N SER A 74 13.70 5.08 9.50
CA SER A 74 13.60 4.14 10.63
C SER A 74 14.53 4.52 11.80
N MET A 75 15.53 5.35 11.56
CA MET A 75 16.52 5.79 12.56
C MET A 75 16.26 7.23 13.02
N LEU A 76 15.39 7.96 12.31
CA LEU A 76 15.00 9.32 12.61
C LEU A 76 13.93 9.33 13.70
N GLU A 77 13.96 10.31 14.60
CA GLU A 77 12.91 10.42 15.61
C GLU A 77 11.55 10.66 14.95
N PRO A 78 10.43 10.18 15.55
CA PRO A 78 9.11 10.29 14.93
C PRO A 78 8.71 11.72 14.53
N TRP A 79 9.21 12.74 15.25
CA TRP A 79 8.96 14.14 14.94
C TRP A 79 9.83 14.68 13.79
N GLU A 80 11.10 14.26 13.70
CA GLU A 80 12.01 14.62 12.61
C GLU A 80 11.50 14.07 11.28
N LYS A 81 10.94 12.86 11.28
CA LYS A 81 10.26 12.25 10.12
C LYS A 81 9.14 13.15 9.58
N VAL A 82 8.36 13.76 10.47
CA VAL A 82 7.27 14.69 10.06
C VAL A 82 7.84 15.96 9.44
N LEU A 83 8.92 16.52 9.98
CA LEU A 83 9.57 17.71 9.41
C LEU A 83 10.22 17.44 8.05
N VAL A 84 10.91 16.31 7.89
CA VAL A 84 11.53 15.96 6.60
C VAL A 84 10.47 15.72 5.54
N LEU A 85 9.38 15.02 5.88
CA LEU A 85 8.26 14.85 4.96
C LEU A 85 7.63 16.19 4.59
N SER A 86 7.36 17.06 5.56
CA SER A 86 6.73 18.37 5.26
C SER A 86 7.60 19.22 4.36
N LEU A 87 8.92 19.26 4.59
CA LEU A 87 9.87 19.96 3.72
C LEU A 87 9.92 19.34 2.32
N CYS A 88 9.95 18.01 2.22
CA CYS A 88 9.95 17.31 0.94
C CYS A 88 8.66 17.58 0.16
N PHE A 89 7.50 17.55 0.81
CA PHE A 89 6.21 17.94 0.21
C PHE A 89 6.19 19.40 -0.21
N PHE A 90 6.77 20.30 0.59
CA PHE A 90 6.87 21.71 0.25
C PHE A 90 7.72 21.93 -1.01
N LEU A 91 8.90 21.30 -1.08
CA LEU A 91 9.77 21.33 -2.25
C LEU A 91 9.08 20.72 -3.48
N PHE A 92 8.43 19.57 -3.31
CA PHE A 92 7.71 18.91 -4.39
C PHE A 92 6.54 19.75 -4.90
N SER A 93 5.80 20.40 -4.00
CA SER A 93 4.75 21.35 -4.37
C SER A 93 5.32 22.53 -5.16
N LEU A 94 6.43 23.11 -4.70
CA LEU A 94 7.09 24.21 -5.40
C LEU A 94 7.57 23.79 -6.80
N ILE A 95 8.18 22.61 -6.92
CA ILE A 95 8.57 22.03 -8.21
C ILE A 95 7.34 21.80 -9.08
N THR A 96 6.27 21.23 -8.53
CA THR A 96 5.03 20.96 -9.28
C THR A 96 4.43 22.25 -9.81
N ILE A 97 4.33 23.29 -8.98
CA ILE A 97 3.85 24.61 -9.39
C ILE A 97 4.78 25.21 -10.45
N GLY A 98 6.09 25.11 -10.25
CA GLY A 98 7.11 25.55 -11.20
C GLY A 98 6.96 24.86 -12.55
N VAL A 99 6.85 23.54 -12.57
CA VAL A 99 6.63 22.72 -13.78
C VAL A 99 5.29 23.06 -14.41
N CYS A 100 4.18 23.06 -13.67
CA CYS A 100 2.87 23.40 -14.22
C CYS A 100 2.82 24.81 -14.84
N ARG A 101 3.63 25.77 -14.34
CA ARG A 101 3.72 27.12 -14.90
C ARG A 101 4.71 27.21 -16.07
N TYR A 102 5.86 26.54 -15.96
CA TYR A 102 6.98 26.65 -16.89
C TYR A 102 6.80 25.74 -18.11
N LEU A 103 6.30 24.52 -17.89
CA LEU A 103 6.10 23.52 -18.93
C LEU A 103 5.17 24.00 -20.05
N PRO A 104 3.97 24.59 -19.83
CA PRO A 104 3.13 25.03 -20.94
C PRO A 104 3.80 26.11 -21.80
N TYR A 105 4.60 27.01 -21.19
CA TYR A 105 5.36 28.02 -21.92
C TYR A 105 6.41 27.36 -22.84
N HIS A 106 7.13 26.37 -22.32
CA HIS A 106 8.15 25.64 -23.09
C HIS A 106 7.56 24.75 -24.18
N ILE A 107 6.42 24.09 -23.93
CA ILE A 107 5.75 23.25 -24.92
C ILE A 107 5.25 24.09 -26.09
N GLN A 108 4.73 25.30 -25.88
CA GLN A 108 4.31 26.18 -26.98
C GLN A 108 5.48 26.62 -27.87
N PHE A 109 6.63 26.95 -27.26
CA PHE A 109 7.84 27.29 -28.00
C PHE A 109 8.37 26.10 -28.81
N LEU A 110 8.43 24.92 -28.18
CA LEU A 110 8.92 23.71 -28.82
C LEU A 110 7.95 23.23 -29.91
N ALA A 111 6.64 23.38 -29.72
CA ALA A 111 5.62 23.05 -30.71
C ALA A 111 5.74 23.93 -31.97
N ARG A 112 5.97 25.25 -31.83
CA ARG A 112 6.23 26.14 -32.97
C ARG A 112 7.50 25.79 -33.74
N ARG A 113 8.54 25.31 -33.06
CA ARG A 113 9.76 24.85 -33.74
C ARG A 113 9.55 23.48 -34.37
N ALA A 114 8.88 22.56 -33.68
CA ALA A 114 8.57 21.23 -34.21
C ALA A 114 7.62 21.29 -35.41
N SER A 115 6.63 22.19 -35.41
CA SER A 115 5.76 22.42 -36.57
C SER A 115 6.56 22.90 -37.78
N PHE A 116 7.56 23.76 -37.60
CA PHE A 116 8.45 24.17 -38.68
C PHE A 116 9.21 23.00 -39.31
N TYR A 117 9.70 22.06 -38.49
CA TYR A 117 10.43 20.88 -39.00
C TYR A 117 9.53 19.81 -39.60
N ILE A 118 8.29 19.64 -39.10
CA ILE A 118 7.36 18.62 -39.58
C ILE A 118 6.57 19.10 -40.81
N LEU A 119 6.15 20.38 -40.83
CA LEU A 119 5.36 20.96 -41.94
C LEU A 119 6.22 21.66 -43.00
N GLY A 120 7.51 21.88 -42.75
CA GLY A 120 8.49 22.39 -43.70
C GLY A 120 8.37 23.87 -44.08
N ASP A 121 7.16 24.44 -44.07
CA ASP A 121 6.89 25.87 -44.26
C ASP A 121 5.41 26.15 -43.91
N GLU A 122 5.13 26.42 -42.65
CA GLU A 122 3.77 26.70 -42.16
C GLU A 122 3.19 27.99 -42.76
N SER A 123 4.03 28.83 -43.37
CA SER A 123 3.58 30.01 -44.11
C SER A 123 2.91 29.63 -45.43
N ALA A 124 3.30 28.53 -46.08
CA ALA A 124 2.73 28.13 -47.36
C ALA A 124 1.29 27.63 -47.22
N HIS A 125 0.99 26.77 -46.23
CA HIS A 125 -0.34 26.17 -46.12
C HIS A 125 -1.40 27.13 -45.58
N VAL A 126 -1.06 27.96 -44.58
CA VAL A 126 -1.99 28.99 -44.05
C VAL A 126 -2.23 30.08 -45.09
N ARG A 127 -1.21 30.45 -45.89
CA ARG A 127 -1.38 31.36 -47.03
C ARG A 127 -2.18 30.73 -48.15
N GLN A 128 -2.00 29.43 -48.44
CA GLN A 128 -2.80 28.68 -49.42
C GLN A 128 -4.27 28.58 -49.02
N LEU A 129 -4.56 28.32 -47.75
CA LEU A 129 -5.94 28.30 -47.26
C LEU A 129 -6.55 29.71 -47.27
N ALA A 130 -5.78 30.74 -46.90
CA ALA A 130 -6.22 32.13 -46.99
C ALA A 130 -6.45 32.58 -48.45
N THR A 131 -5.61 32.17 -49.41
CA THR A 131 -5.82 32.46 -50.82
C THR A 131 -6.98 31.66 -51.41
N LEU A 132 -7.18 30.40 -51.02
CA LEU A 132 -8.33 29.61 -51.45
C LEU A 132 -9.66 30.14 -50.88
N LEU A 133 -9.67 30.60 -49.62
CA LEU A 133 -10.84 31.24 -49.01
C LEU A 133 -11.09 32.63 -49.59
N GLY A 134 -10.04 33.37 -49.96
CA GLY A 134 -10.14 34.66 -50.66
C GLY A 134 -10.64 34.53 -52.11
N ALA A 135 -10.18 33.51 -52.84
CA ALA A 135 -10.56 33.24 -54.23
C ALA A 135 -12.02 32.79 -54.38
N LYS A 136 -12.60 32.14 -53.36
CA LYS A 136 -13.99 31.66 -53.36
C LYS A 136 -15.03 32.73 -52.97
N ARG A 137 -14.59 33.95 -52.64
CA ARG A 137 -15.47 35.06 -52.19
C ARG A 137 -15.84 36.04 -53.32
N HIS A 138 -15.33 35.85 -54.52
CA HIS A 138 -15.76 36.54 -55.74
C HIS A 138 -16.48 35.58 -56.67
#